data_AF-A0A7X2MRE7-F1
#
_entry.id   AF-A0A7X2MRE7-F1
#
_cell.length_a   1.000
_cell.length_b   1.000
_cell.length_c   1.000
_cell.angle_alpha   90.00
_cell.angle_beta   90.00
_cell.angle_gamma   90.00
#
_symmetry.space_group_name_H-M   'P 1'
#
loop_
_entity.id
_entity.type
_entity.pdbx_description
1 polymer ?
#
loop_
_entity_poly.entity_id
_entity_poly.type
_entity_poly.pdbx_seq_one_letter_code
_entity_poly.pdbx_strand_id
1 'polypeptide(L)'
;RDKTRIVPDTYYDARFVTHPLITGSPFIRFYVGVPLKTRDGIILGTLCVTDTEPHAFPSDQVTTLTLLSTLVMSFLEAWHSAGFTDPVTGLPNRQRLIRDLQYLAVAGDTTPRRLVLIDCIDMSRAYELARTMGMSPVESLLKDMATLLPLRLRPAVGEMIYTVATGRFAILTRADSRLSAAWVAGRLEGISADMDEGLSVALTPHTGEADFVAGSMPASEILGRAVSALHEAVGRGLPSQRFDAEAETQRSEDFLLMTDLKMALRENIGLYMVYQPKICLQSGKPVGLEALIRWQHPSRGELSPAAFIPLAEQTDLLSVLTAWIIDRAVERLSRLRNNCIRWRLPVCCHQLALIT
;
A
#
# COMPACT_ATOMS: atom_id res chain seq x y z
N ARG A 1 -11.30 17.15 -37.93
CA ARG A 1 -12.53 17.21 -38.76
C ARG A 1 -13.70 17.36 -37.79
N ASP A 2 -14.23 18.56 -37.62
CA ASP A 2 -15.00 18.95 -36.43
C ASP A 2 -16.54 18.92 -36.60
N LYS A 3 -17.02 18.37 -37.73
CA LYS A 3 -18.42 18.44 -38.15
C LYS A 3 -19.02 17.05 -38.32
N THR A 4 -20.32 16.95 -38.02
CA THR A 4 -21.17 15.79 -38.37
C THR A 4 -21.02 15.46 -39.85
N ARG A 5 -20.92 14.17 -40.14
CA ARG A 5 -20.70 13.68 -41.50
C ARG A 5 -21.78 12.70 -41.86
N ILE A 6 -22.48 13.00 -42.94
CA ILE A 6 -23.58 12.19 -43.47
C ILE A 6 -23.16 11.72 -44.86
N VAL A 7 -23.26 10.43 -45.09
CA VAL A 7 -22.96 9.75 -46.35
C VAL A 7 -24.14 8.86 -46.67
N PRO A 8 -25.11 9.36 -47.46
CA PRO A 8 -26.34 8.62 -47.78
C PRO A 8 -26.08 7.32 -48.54
N ASP A 9 -25.08 7.34 -49.43
CA ASP A 9 -24.57 6.15 -50.12
C ASP A 9 -23.04 6.22 -50.21
N THR A 10 -22.35 5.28 -49.58
CA THR A 10 -20.88 5.23 -49.51
C THR A 10 -20.22 4.88 -50.83
N TYR A 11 -20.93 4.24 -51.76
CA TYR A 11 -20.40 3.85 -53.08
C TYR A 11 -20.16 5.05 -53.99
N TYR A 12 -20.99 6.09 -53.85
CA TYR A 12 -20.85 7.33 -54.62
C TYR A 12 -19.98 8.37 -53.90
N ASP A 13 -19.59 8.10 -52.66
CA ASP A 13 -18.72 8.99 -51.90
C ASP A 13 -17.25 8.63 -52.13
N ALA A 14 -16.55 9.47 -52.90
CA ALA A 14 -15.14 9.29 -53.26
C ALA A 14 -14.20 9.12 -52.05
N ARG A 15 -14.63 9.50 -50.84
CA ARG A 15 -13.82 9.44 -49.61
C ARG A 15 -13.90 8.05 -48.95
N PHE A 16 -14.84 7.22 -49.37
CA PHE A 16 -15.21 5.96 -48.75
C PHE A 16 -15.24 4.77 -49.73
N VAL A 17 -15.34 5.04 -51.04
CA VAL A 17 -15.42 4.03 -52.11
C VAL A 17 -14.32 2.96 -52.11
N THR A 18 -13.13 3.25 -51.56
CA THR A 18 -12.01 2.29 -51.46
C THR A 18 -11.88 1.63 -50.09
N HIS A 19 -12.80 1.89 -49.15
CA HIS A 19 -12.68 1.42 -47.79
C HIS A 19 -13.00 -0.09 -47.71
N PRO A 20 -12.21 -0.91 -46.98
CA PRO A 20 -12.40 -2.37 -46.94
C PRO A 20 -13.79 -2.83 -46.50
N LEU A 21 -14.43 -2.11 -45.58
CA LEU A 21 -15.81 -2.41 -45.11
C LEU A 21 -16.91 -2.03 -46.12
N ILE A 22 -16.54 -1.38 -47.23
CA ILE A 22 -17.43 -0.95 -48.30
C ILE A 22 -17.24 -1.85 -49.52
N THR A 23 -15.99 -2.11 -49.91
CA THR A 23 -15.66 -3.01 -51.03
C THR A 23 -15.72 -4.49 -50.66
N GLY A 24 -15.74 -4.81 -49.36
CA GLY A 24 -15.85 -6.16 -48.81
C GLY A 24 -16.90 -6.24 -47.70
N SER A 25 -17.20 -7.45 -47.24
CA SER A 25 -18.18 -7.71 -46.19
C SER A 25 -17.92 -6.80 -44.96
N PRO A 26 -18.93 -6.08 -44.44
CA PRO A 26 -20.37 -6.28 -44.67
C PRO A 26 -20.99 -5.45 -45.81
N PHE A 27 -20.19 -4.76 -46.64
CA PHE A 27 -20.68 -3.88 -47.72
C PHE A 27 -21.52 -2.70 -47.20
N ILE A 28 -20.94 -1.92 -46.30
CA ILE A 28 -21.59 -0.73 -45.73
C ILE A 28 -21.97 0.23 -46.87
N ARG A 29 -23.26 0.53 -47.00
CA ARG A 29 -23.81 1.47 -47.98
C ARG A 29 -24.24 2.80 -47.36
N PHE A 30 -24.50 2.88 -46.06
CA PHE A 30 -24.84 4.12 -45.39
C PHE A 30 -23.90 4.40 -44.21
N TYR A 31 -23.53 5.66 -44.01
CA TYR A 31 -22.74 6.10 -42.86
C TYR A 31 -23.17 7.49 -42.39
N VAL A 32 -23.46 7.62 -41.10
CA VAL A 32 -23.50 8.92 -40.42
C VAL A 32 -22.62 8.87 -39.20
N GLY A 33 -21.80 9.90 -38.99
CA GLY A 33 -20.90 10.01 -37.85
C GLY A 33 -20.96 11.40 -37.22
N VAL A 34 -21.15 11.44 -35.90
CA VAL A 34 -21.04 12.64 -35.07
C VAL A 34 -19.80 12.54 -34.17
N PRO A 35 -19.00 13.61 -34.04
CA PRO A 35 -17.79 13.57 -33.21
C PRO A 35 -18.14 13.44 -31.73
N LEU A 36 -17.44 12.54 -31.03
CA LEU A 36 -17.46 12.44 -29.58
C LEU A 36 -16.45 13.45 -29.01
N LYS A 37 -16.94 14.59 -28.53
CA LYS A 37 -16.13 15.71 -28.01
C LYS A 37 -16.18 15.77 -26.50
N THR A 38 -15.03 15.93 -25.87
CA THR A 38 -14.92 16.35 -24.47
C THR A 38 -15.37 17.80 -24.30
N ARG A 39 -15.64 18.22 -23.06
CA ARG A 39 -15.87 19.64 -22.71
C ARG A 39 -14.76 20.58 -23.18
N ASP A 40 -13.51 20.11 -23.20
CA ASP A 40 -12.35 20.89 -23.65
C ASP A 40 -12.19 20.93 -25.18
N GLY A 41 -13.15 20.35 -25.93
CA GLY A 41 -13.15 20.36 -27.39
C GLY A 41 -12.29 19.27 -28.04
N ILE A 42 -11.68 18.39 -27.27
CA ILE A 42 -10.88 17.27 -27.79
C ILE A 42 -11.84 16.18 -28.31
N ILE A 43 -11.64 15.77 -29.57
CA ILE A 43 -12.39 14.67 -30.20
C ILE A 43 -11.75 13.34 -29.79
N LEU A 44 -12.47 12.52 -29.02
CA LEU A 44 -12.01 11.20 -28.57
C LEU A 44 -12.38 10.08 -29.56
N GLY A 45 -13.38 10.31 -30.39
CA GLY A 45 -13.90 9.31 -31.30
C GLY A 45 -15.08 9.82 -32.11
N THR A 46 -15.84 8.90 -32.71
CA THR A 46 -17.05 9.22 -33.47
C THR A 46 -18.13 8.23 -33.07
N LEU A 47 -19.32 8.73 -32.74
CA LEU A 47 -20.51 7.90 -32.65
C LEU A 47 -21.09 7.80 -34.06
N CYS A 48 -21.21 6.59 -34.59
CA CYS A 48 -21.67 6.38 -35.95
C CYS A 48 -22.81 5.37 -36.04
N VAL A 49 -23.66 5.58 -37.04
CA VAL A 49 -24.68 4.62 -37.49
C VAL A 49 -24.31 4.22 -38.91
N THR A 50 -24.35 2.91 -39.18
CA THR A 50 -24.00 2.32 -40.47
C THR A 50 -25.03 1.30 -40.88
N ASP A 51 -25.29 1.19 -42.18
CA ASP A 51 -26.19 0.19 -42.74
C ASP A 51 -25.65 -0.36 -44.07
N THR A 52 -26.13 -1.52 -44.49
CA THR A 52 -25.82 -2.16 -45.79
C THR A 52 -26.73 -1.68 -46.92
N GLU A 53 -27.73 -0.84 -46.60
CA GLU A 53 -28.58 -0.15 -47.58
C GLU A 53 -28.38 1.37 -47.52
N PRO A 54 -28.58 2.11 -48.64
CA PRO A 54 -28.53 3.57 -48.63
C PRO A 54 -29.72 4.18 -47.86
N HIS A 55 -29.47 5.24 -47.08
CA HIS A 55 -30.52 5.94 -46.35
C HIS A 55 -30.38 7.46 -46.47
N ALA A 56 -31.53 8.14 -46.57
CA ALA A 56 -31.60 9.57 -46.28
C ALA A 56 -31.54 9.77 -44.76
N PHE A 57 -30.84 10.81 -44.31
CA PHE A 57 -30.71 11.10 -42.88
C PHE A 57 -31.16 12.55 -42.60
N PRO A 58 -32.45 12.76 -42.28
CA PRO A 58 -33.01 14.09 -42.08
C PRO A 58 -32.46 14.80 -40.83
N SER A 59 -32.64 16.11 -40.75
CA SER A 59 -32.01 16.98 -39.73
C SER A 59 -32.47 16.71 -38.29
N ASP A 60 -33.68 16.20 -38.11
CA ASP A 60 -34.21 15.73 -36.83
C ASP A 60 -33.43 14.51 -36.31
N GLN A 61 -33.12 13.54 -37.18
CA GLN A 61 -32.30 12.38 -36.83
C GLN A 61 -30.84 12.77 -36.55
N VAL A 62 -30.30 13.76 -37.28
CA VAL A 62 -28.99 14.36 -36.97
C VAL A 62 -28.98 14.97 -35.57
N THR A 63 -30.06 15.66 -35.20
CA THR A 63 -30.20 16.27 -33.87
C THR A 63 -30.24 15.20 -32.78
N THR A 64 -31.03 14.14 -32.97
CA THR A 64 -31.09 13.01 -32.03
C THR A 64 -29.74 12.33 -31.88
N LEU A 65 -29.02 12.06 -32.97
CA LEU A 65 -27.69 11.43 -32.92
C LEU A 65 -26.67 12.34 -32.22
N THR A 66 -26.77 13.65 -32.42
CA THR A 66 -25.93 14.64 -31.72
C THR A 66 -26.24 14.66 -30.22
N LEU A 67 -27.51 14.59 -29.83
CA LEU A 67 -27.91 14.47 -28.42
C LEU A 67 -27.36 13.19 -27.80
N LEU A 68 -27.47 12.05 -28.49
CA LEU A 68 -26.90 10.78 -28.03
C LEU A 68 -25.38 10.88 -27.85
N SER A 69 -24.67 11.52 -28.77
CA SER A 69 -23.22 11.73 -28.61
C SER A 69 -22.88 12.56 -27.37
N THR A 70 -23.71 13.56 -27.05
CA THR A 70 -23.56 14.40 -25.86
C THR A 70 -23.81 13.60 -24.59
N LEU A 71 -24.84 12.73 -24.57
CA LEU A 71 -25.15 11.85 -23.45
C LEU A 71 -24.04 10.81 -23.24
N VAL A 72 -23.55 10.18 -24.32
CA VAL A 72 -22.44 9.22 -24.25
C VAL A 72 -21.18 9.89 -23.70
N MET A 73 -20.84 11.09 -24.19
CA MET A 73 -19.71 11.84 -23.65
C MET A 73 -19.90 12.22 -22.19
N SER A 74 -21.08 12.70 -21.81
CA SER A 74 -21.39 13.02 -20.41
C SER A 74 -21.29 11.79 -19.51
N PHE A 75 -21.74 10.62 -19.99
CA PHE A 75 -21.61 9.36 -19.28
C PHE A 75 -20.15 8.92 -19.16
N LEU A 76 -19.37 8.98 -20.25
CA LEU A 76 -17.95 8.63 -20.24
C LEU A 76 -17.14 9.55 -19.32
N GLU A 77 -17.42 10.85 -19.34
CA GLU A 77 -16.82 11.83 -18.44
C GLU A 77 -17.20 11.57 -16.98
N ALA A 78 -18.49 11.33 -16.70
CA ALA A 78 -18.96 11.02 -15.35
C ALA A 78 -18.38 9.70 -14.82
N TRP A 79 -18.33 8.67 -15.66
CA TRP A 79 -17.74 7.37 -15.32
C TRP A 79 -16.25 7.49 -15.06
N HIS A 80 -15.53 8.25 -15.89
CA HIS A 80 -14.11 8.52 -15.71
C HIS A 80 -13.85 9.39 -14.48
N SER A 81 -14.69 10.38 -14.19
CA SER A 81 -14.57 11.23 -13.00
C SER A 81 -14.87 10.47 -11.71
N ALA A 82 -15.92 9.64 -11.69
CA ALA A 82 -16.34 8.87 -10.53
C ALA A 82 -15.36 7.73 -10.18
N GLY A 83 -14.70 7.13 -11.18
CA GLY A 83 -13.73 6.07 -10.95
C GLY A 83 -12.36 6.56 -10.47
N PHE A 84 -11.96 7.79 -10.80
CA PHE A 84 -10.58 8.26 -10.64
C PHE A 84 -10.39 9.44 -9.70
N THR A 85 -11.46 9.93 -9.08
CA THR A 85 -11.42 11.06 -8.14
C THR A 85 -11.94 10.62 -6.79
N ASP A 86 -11.32 11.11 -5.72
CA ASP A 86 -11.80 10.89 -4.37
C ASP A 86 -12.95 11.88 -4.07
N PRO A 87 -14.11 11.40 -3.61
CA PRO A 87 -15.31 12.23 -3.49
C PRO A 87 -15.23 13.28 -2.39
N VAL A 88 -14.34 13.11 -1.41
CA VAL A 88 -14.20 14.05 -0.28
C VAL A 88 -13.19 15.13 -0.62
N THR A 89 -12.00 14.73 -1.08
CA THR A 89 -10.85 15.61 -1.32
C THR A 89 -10.84 16.24 -2.71
N GLY A 90 -11.55 15.65 -3.68
CA GLY A 90 -11.50 16.07 -5.09
C GLY A 90 -10.18 15.75 -5.81
N LEU A 91 -9.23 15.13 -5.11
CA LEU A 91 -7.94 14.72 -5.70
C LEU A 91 -8.08 13.40 -6.48
N PRO A 92 -7.16 13.12 -7.42
CA PRO A 92 -6.99 11.79 -8.00
C PRO A 92 -6.95 10.70 -6.93
N ASN A 93 -7.76 9.65 -7.06
CA ASN A 93 -7.82 8.59 -6.07
C ASN A 93 -6.75 7.50 -6.29
N ARG A 94 -6.74 6.48 -5.42
CA ARG A 94 -5.87 5.29 -5.56
C ARG A 94 -5.96 4.61 -6.93
N GLN A 95 -7.15 4.48 -7.52
CA GLN A 95 -7.30 3.85 -8.84
C GLN A 95 -6.60 4.67 -9.92
N ARG A 96 -6.62 6.00 -9.79
CA ARG A 96 -5.92 6.89 -10.72
C ARG A 96 -4.41 6.75 -10.59
N LEU A 97 -3.89 6.70 -9.37
CA LEU A 97 -2.47 6.44 -9.10
C LEU A 97 -2.00 5.12 -9.75
N ILE A 98 -2.73 4.02 -9.52
CA ILE A 98 -2.38 2.72 -10.10
C ILE A 98 -2.36 2.78 -11.63
N ARG A 99 -3.35 3.44 -12.24
CA ARG A 99 -3.39 3.61 -13.69
C ARG A 99 -2.23 4.45 -14.22
N ASP A 100 -1.89 5.53 -13.54
CA ASP A 100 -0.77 6.40 -13.96
C ASP A 100 0.57 5.64 -13.87
N LEU A 101 0.77 4.83 -12.82
CA LEU A 101 1.93 3.94 -12.70
C LEU A 101 1.99 2.89 -13.83
N GLN A 102 0.84 2.28 -14.17
CA GLN A 102 0.75 1.34 -15.29
C GLN A 102 1.03 2.02 -16.63
N TYR A 103 0.54 3.25 -16.82
CA TYR A 103 0.78 4.03 -18.03
C TYR A 103 2.28 4.31 -18.22
N LEU A 104 3.00 4.69 -17.16
CA LEU A 104 4.44 4.87 -17.20
C LEU A 104 5.18 3.60 -17.64
N ALA A 105 4.74 2.43 -17.18
CA ALA A 105 5.30 1.15 -17.58
C ALA A 105 5.04 0.84 -19.06
N VAL A 106 3.81 1.04 -19.54
CA VAL A 106 3.43 0.82 -20.96
C VAL A 106 4.13 1.81 -21.89
N ALA A 107 4.34 3.05 -21.45
CA ALA A 107 5.07 4.07 -22.19
C ALA A 107 6.59 3.79 -22.27
N GLY A 108 7.11 2.78 -21.56
CA GLY A 108 8.53 2.44 -21.55
C GLY A 108 9.39 3.47 -20.82
N ASP A 109 8.86 4.16 -19.81
CA ASP A 109 9.62 5.16 -19.06
C ASP A 109 10.70 4.50 -18.19
N THR A 110 11.97 4.66 -18.57
CA THR A 110 13.11 4.16 -17.81
C THR A 110 13.67 5.14 -16.79
N THR A 111 13.01 6.29 -16.61
CA THR A 111 13.45 7.30 -15.64
C THR A 111 13.29 6.77 -14.22
N PRO A 112 14.31 6.91 -13.34
CA PRO A 112 14.16 6.71 -11.92
C PRO A 112 13.08 7.63 -11.34
N ARG A 113 12.12 7.04 -10.63
CA ARG A 113 10.98 7.70 -10.00
C ARG A 113 10.88 7.32 -8.54
N ARG A 114 10.05 8.07 -7.83
CA ARG A 114 9.70 7.78 -6.44
C ARG A 114 8.20 7.97 -6.21
N LEU A 115 7.69 7.20 -5.25
CA LEU A 115 6.36 7.37 -4.70
C LEU A 115 6.51 7.70 -3.21
N VAL A 116 6.02 8.88 -2.82
CA VAL A 116 6.01 9.32 -1.42
C VAL A 116 4.58 9.28 -0.91
N LEU A 117 4.34 8.54 0.18
CA LEU A 117 3.10 8.57 0.94
C LEU A 117 3.21 9.53 2.11
N ILE A 118 2.09 10.15 2.47
CA ILE A 118 1.95 11.09 3.57
C ILE A 118 0.74 10.61 4.39
N ASP A 119 0.94 10.26 5.66
CA ASP A 119 -0.13 9.97 6.60
C ASP A 119 -0.35 11.19 7.49
N CYS A 120 -1.47 11.89 7.31
CA CYS A 120 -1.75 13.16 7.99
C CYS A 120 -2.46 12.96 9.33
N ILE A 121 -3.20 11.86 9.50
CA ILE A 121 -3.97 11.57 10.69
C ILE A 121 -3.98 10.07 10.96
N ASP A 122 -3.67 9.68 12.19
CA ASP A 122 -3.76 8.28 12.57
C ASP A 122 -5.21 7.80 12.57
N MET A 123 -5.42 6.53 12.21
CA MET A 123 -6.75 5.98 12.07
C MET A 123 -7.54 6.01 13.39
N SER A 124 -6.86 5.81 14.53
CA SER A 124 -7.48 5.82 15.85
C SER A 124 -8.09 7.19 16.17
N ARG A 125 -7.34 8.27 15.92
CA ARG A 125 -7.77 9.66 16.11
C ARG A 125 -8.85 10.05 15.11
N ALA A 126 -8.75 9.61 13.86
CA ALA A 126 -9.82 9.80 12.88
C ALA A 126 -11.14 9.14 13.34
N TYR A 127 -11.08 7.90 13.86
CA TYR A 127 -12.25 7.23 14.42
C TYR A 127 -12.79 7.92 15.67
N GLU A 128 -11.92 8.43 16.55
CA GLU A 128 -12.33 9.17 17.74
C GLU A 128 -13.08 10.46 17.39
N LEU A 129 -12.56 11.23 16.44
CA LEU A 129 -13.20 12.43 15.92
C LEU A 129 -14.56 12.09 15.28
N ALA A 130 -14.60 11.07 14.42
CA ALA A 130 -15.83 10.62 13.76
C ALA A 130 -16.90 10.19 14.78
N ARG A 131 -16.51 9.49 15.85
CA ARG A 131 -17.42 9.04 16.90
C ARG A 131 -17.96 10.19 17.75
N THR A 132 -17.15 11.21 17.96
CA THR A 132 -17.48 12.31 18.90
C THR A 132 -18.26 13.43 18.21
N MET A 133 -17.92 13.74 16.97
CA MET A 133 -18.44 14.92 16.25
C MET A 133 -19.14 14.57 14.91
N GLY A 134 -19.22 13.29 14.57
CA GLY A 134 -19.72 12.83 13.28
C GLY A 134 -18.67 12.95 12.17
N MET A 135 -19.09 12.68 10.93
CA MET A 135 -18.16 12.59 9.79
C MET A 135 -17.76 13.96 9.22
N SER A 136 -18.58 15.00 9.41
CA SER A 136 -18.35 16.32 8.80
C SER A 136 -16.98 16.92 9.14
N PRO A 137 -16.54 16.96 10.41
CA PRO A 137 -15.23 17.54 10.75
C PRO A 137 -14.05 16.77 10.16
N VAL A 138 -14.19 15.45 10.04
CA VAL A 138 -13.16 14.59 9.42
C VAL A 138 -13.11 14.86 7.91
N GLU A 139 -14.25 15.01 7.23
CA GLU A 139 -14.26 15.39 5.82
C GLU A 139 -13.66 16.78 5.58
N SER A 140 -13.95 17.74 6.45
CA SER A 140 -13.43 19.11 6.35
C SER A 140 -11.91 19.15 6.56
N LEU A 141 -11.41 18.38 7.53
CA LEU A 141 -9.96 18.14 7.69
C LEU A 141 -9.33 17.61 6.40
N LEU A 142 -9.93 16.59 5.78
CA LEU A 142 -9.40 16.00 4.55
C LEU A 142 -9.44 16.97 3.37
N LYS A 143 -10.51 17.77 3.23
CA LYS A 143 -10.65 18.83 2.22
C LYS A 143 -9.60 19.93 2.42
N ASP A 144 -9.38 20.35 3.65
CA ASP A 144 -8.37 21.36 3.97
C ASP A 144 -6.97 20.84 3.66
N MET A 145 -6.65 19.60 4.06
CA MET A 145 -5.37 18.97 3.69
C MET A 145 -5.18 18.84 2.18
N ALA A 146 -6.22 18.50 1.42
CA ALA A 146 -6.17 18.46 -0.03
C ALA A 146 -5.87 19.83 -0.67
N THR A 147 -6.21 20.92 0.02
CA THR A 147 -5.91 22.30 -0.37
C THR A 147 -4.52 22.74 0.09
N LEU A 148 -4.12 22.39 1.32
CA LEU A 148 -2.85 22.78 1.92
C LEU A 148 -1.64 22.07 1.30
N LEU A 149 -1.76 20.78 0.97
CA LEU A 149 -0.64 20.00 0.43
C LEU A 149 -0.07 20.61 -0.87
N PRO A 150 -0.86 20.90 -1.92
CA PRO A 150 -0.36 21.59 -3.11
C PRO A 150 0.30 22.93 -2.81
N LEU A 151 -0.27 23.74 -1.89
CA LEU A 151 0.26 25.06 -1.54
C LEU A 151 1.60 24.99 -0.80
N ARG A 152 1.75 24.01 0.09
CA ARG A 152 2.96 23.82 0.91
C ARG A 152 4.09 23.18 0.13
N LEU A 153 3.77 22.16 -0.65
CA LEU A 153 4.75 21.34 -1.35
C LEU A 153 5.13 21.94 -2.71
N ARG A 154 4.19 22.62 -3.40
CA ARG A 154 4.37 23.21 -4.73
C ARG A 154 4.99 22.21 -5.72
N PRO A 155 4.25 21.13 -6.07
CA PRO A 155 4.71 20.16 -7.05
C PRO A 155 4.99 20.81 -8.41
N ALA A 156 6.00 20.30 -9.11
CA ALA A 156 6.34 20.73 -10.46
C ALA A 156 5.32 20.21 -11.50
N VAL A 157 5.41 20.71 -12.73
CA VAL A 157 4.54 20.25 -13.82
C VAL A 157 4.72 18.75 -14.04
N GLY A 158 3.62 18.00 -13.96
CA GLY A 158 3.62 16.54 -14.10
C GLY A 158 3.78 15.76 -12.78
N GLU A 159 4.01 16.45 -11.66
CA GLU A 159 3.94 15.85 -10.32
C GLU A 159 2.51 16.00 -9.80
N MET A 160 1.89 14.87 -9.45
CA MET A 160 0.50 14.81 -9.03
C MET A 160 0.39 14.34 -7.59
N ILE A 161 -0.56 14.93 -6.86
CA ILE A 161 -0.96 14.50 -5.52
C ILE A 161 -2.23 13.65 -5.65
N TYR A 162 -2.27 12.54 -4.93
CA TYR A 162 -3.36 11.58 -4.94
C TYR A 162 -3.87 11.37 -3.52
N THR A 163 -5.15 11.03 -3.38
CA THR A 163 -5.73 10.49 -2.14
C THR A 163 -5.79 8.97 -2.26
N VAL A 164 -5.02 8.25 -1.43
CA VAL A 164 -4.90 6.78 -1.53
C VAL A 164 -5.72 6.02 -0.49
N ALA A 165 -5.97 6.66 0.65
CA ALA A 165 -6.88 6.20 1.70
C ALA A 165 -7.29 7.41 2.57
N THR A 166 -8.22 7.22 3.51
CA THR A 166 -8.59 8.23 4.49
C THR A 166 -7.34 8.76 5.21
N GLY A 167 -7.11 10.07 5.17
CA GLY A 167 -5.96 10.70 5.81
C GLY A 167 -4.61 10.48 5.11
N ARG A 168 -4.57 9.65 4.05
CA ARG A 168 -3.33 9.29 3.35
C ARG A 168 -3.30 9.82 1.93
N PHE A 169 -2.25 10.57 1.65
CA PHE A 169 -1.98 11.14 0.36
C PHE A 169 -0.73 10.51 -0.24
N ALA A 170 -0.61 10.60 -1.57
CA ALA A 170 0.56 10.14 -2.29
C ALA A 170 1.05 11.21 -3.26
N ILE A 171 2.35 11.24 -3.50
CA ILE A 171 2.97 12.10 -4.51
C ILE A 171 3.87 11.23 -5.38
N LEU A 172 3.58 11.25 -6.68
CA LEU A 172 4.38 10.57 -7.69
C LEU A 172 5.31 11.58 -8.35
N THR A 173 6.62 11.37 -8.21
CA THR A 173 7.64 12.30 -8.71
C THR A 173 8.81 11.57 -9.37
N ARG A 174 9.65 12.32 -10.05
CA ARG A 174 10.95 11.82 -10.50
C ARG A 174 11.91 11.73 -9.30
N ALA A 175 12.91 10.86 -9.38
CA ALA A 175 13.88 10.69 -8.28
C ALA A 175 14.73 11.94 -8.02
N ASP A 176 14.91 12.81 -9.03
CA ASP A 176 15.62 14.09 -8.93
C ASP A 176 14.76 15.23 -8.36
N SER A 177 13.47 14.99 -8.11
CA SER A 177 12.60 15.96 -7.47
C SER A 177 13.00 16.20 -6.01
N ARG A 178 12.83 17.46 -5.57
CA ARG A 178 13.00 17.84 -4.15
C ARG A 178 12.01 17.15 -3.21
N LEU A 179 10.91 16.61 -3.73
CA LEU A 179 9.83 16.00 -2.95
C LEU A 179 10.21 14.59 -2.46
N SER A 180 11.31 14.48 -1.71
CA SER A 180 11.63 13.29 -0.92
C SER A 180 10.73 13.19 0.31
N ALA A 181 10.57 11.99 0.89
CA ALA A 181 9.84 11.82 2.15
C ALA A 181 10.40 12.73 3.25
N ALA A 182 11.72 12.78 3.42
CA ALA A 182 12.37 13.64 4.40
C ALA A 182 12.06 15.14 4.17
N TRP A 183 12.12 15.60 2.92
CA TRP A 183 11.81 17.00 2.60
C TRP A 183 10.33 17.32 2.81
N VAL A 184 9.44 16.41 2.39
CA VAL A 184 7.99 16.55 2.57
C VAL A 184 7.64 16.59 4.07
N ALA A 185 8.19 15.69 4.88
CA ALA A 185 7.98 15.69 6.32
C ALA A 185 8.42 17.01 6.96
N GLY A 186 9.62 17.50 6.66
CA GLY A 186 10.09 18.79 7.16
C GLY A 186 9.26 19.97 6.68
N ARG A 187 8.66 19.88 5.48
CA ARG A 187 7.78 20.93 4.94
C ARG A 187 6.40 20.96 5.59
N LEU A 188 5.96 19.84 6.15
CA LEU A 188 4.68 19.67 6.83
C LEU A 188 4.80 19.72 8.36
N GLU A 189 5.99 19.99 8.90
CA GLU A 189 6.19 20.17 10.33
C GLU A 189 5.32 21.33 10.86
N GLY A 190 4.58 21.06 11.95
CA GLY A 190 3.67 22.01 12.56
C GLY A 190 2.40 22.30 11.73
N ILE A 191 2.06 21.46 10.76
CA ILE A 191 0.82 21.64 10.00
C ILE A 191 -0.41 21.40 10.88
N SER A 192 -1.40 22.27 10.70
CA SER A 192 -2.72 22.14 11.29
C SER A 192 -3.77 22.13 10.18
N ALA A 193 -4.85 21.38 10.39
CA ALA A 193 -5.99 21.37 9.48
C ALA A 193 -7.22 21.98 10.17
N ASP A 194 -8.01 22.72 9.40
CA ASP A 194 -9.32 23.23 9.81
C ASP A 194 -10.37 22.11 9.74
N MET A 195 -11.19 21.99 10.78
CA MET A 195 -12.27 21.01 10.88
C MET A 195 -13.67 21.65 10.83
N ASP A 196 -13.76 22.87 10.28
CA ASP A 196 -14.91 23.77 10.33
C ASP A 196 -15.21 24.33 11.73
N GLU A 197 -16.10 25.33 11.79
CA GLU A 197 -16.54 26.00 13.02
C GLU A 197 -15.41 26.68 13.83
N GLY A 198 -14.28 26.98 13.17
CA GLY A 198 -13.11 27.62 13.79
C GLY A 198 -12.25 26.67 14.64
N LEU A 199 -12.46 25.35 14.51
CA LEU A 199 -11.70 24.35 15.23
C LEU A 199 -10.53 23.84 14.37
N SER A 200 -9.29 24.17 14.75
CA SER A 200 -8.10 23.62 14.09
C SER A 200 -7.51 22.45 14.88
N VAL A 201 -7.06 21.42 14.20
CA VAL A 201 -6.34 20.29 14.80
C VAL A 201 -4.88 20.27 14.34
N ALA A 202 -3.96 20.18 15.30
CA ALA A 202 -2.55 19.94 15.00
C ALA A 202 -2.35 18.48 14.56
N LEU A 203 -1.65 18.32 13.44
CA LEU A 203 -1.37 17.03 12.82
C LEU A 203 0.12 16.68 12.97
N THR A 204 0.40 15.39 13.00
CA THR A 204 1.77 14.87 13.06
C THR A 204 1.99 13.98 11.84
N PRO A 205 2.29 14.58 10.68
CA PRO A 205 2.38 13.83 9.45
C PRO A 205 3.62 12.94 9.43
N HIS A 206 3.44 11.69 9.02
CA HIS A 206 4.53 10.74 8.74
C HIS A 206 4.63 10.50 7.24
N THR A 207 5.83 10.24 6.75
CA THR A 207 6.06 10.00 5.32
C THR A 207 6.80 8.69 5.04
N GLY A 208 6.40 8.01 3.98
CA GLY A 208 7.02 6.78 3.50
C GLY A 208 7.40 6.91 2.04
N GLU A 209 8.55 6.39 1.65
CA GLU A 209 9.08 6.57 0.30
C GLU A 209 9.51 5.24 -0.32
N ALA A 210 9.14 5.02 -1.58
CA ALA A 210 9.68 3.92 -2.39
C ALA A 210 10.21 4.46 -3.72
N ASP A 211 11.46 4.12 -4.03
CA ASP A 211 12.06 4.39 -5.33
C ASP A 211 11.82 3.21 -6.28
N PHE A 212 11.63 3.51 -7.56
CA PHE A 212 11.36 2.51 -8.59
C PHE A 212 11.75 3.01 -9.99
N VAL A 213 11.77 2.09 -10.95
CA VAL A 213 11.79 2.38 -12.39
C VAL A 213 10.51 1.80 -12.99
N ALA A 214 9.85 2.53 -13.89
CA ALA A 214 8.58 2.05 -14.41
C ALA A 214 8.76 0.72 -15.17
N GLY A 215 7.83 -0.22 -14.96
CA GLY A 215 7.91 -1.56 -15.54
C GLY A 215 8.83 -2.54 -14.81
N SER A 216 9.63 -2.11 -13.83
CA SER A 216 10.49 -3.05 -13.07
C SER A 216 9.70 -3.97 -12.14
N MET A 217 8.50 -3.56 -11.73
CA MET A 217 7.59 -4.30 -10.86
C MET A 217 6.14 -3.82 -11.06
N PRO A 218 5.12 -4.60 -10.64
CA PRO A 218 3.72 -4.20 -10.72
C PRO A 218 3.42 -2.93 -9.91
N ALA A 219 2.47 -2.11 -10.38
CA ALA A 219 2.06 -0.87 -9.70
C ALA A 219 1.57 -1.09 -8.26
N SER A 220 0.94 -2.23 -7.98
CA SER A 220 0.52 -2.60 -6.63
C SER A 220 1.70 -2.84 -5.69
N GLU A 221 2.82 -3.36 -6.21
CA GLU A 221 4.03 -3.60 -5.44
C GLU A 221 4.74 -2.27 -5.11
N ILE A 222 4.81 -1.34 -6.06
CA ILE A 222 5.35 0.02 -5.83
C ILE A 222 4.59 0.70 -4.68
N LEU A 223 3.25 0.65 -4.74
CA LEU A 223 2.41 1.20 -3.67
C LEU A 223 2.63 0.45 -2.34
N GLY A 224 2.71 -0.89 -2.38
CA GLY A 224 2.96 -1.71 -1.20
C GLY A 224 4.27 -1.36 -0.48
N ARG A 225 5.35 -1.15 -1.23
CA ARG A 225 6.65 -0.73 -0.69
C ARG A 225 6.57 0.65 -0.01
N ALA A 226 5.88 1.61 -0.63
CA ALA A 226 5.70 2.94 -0.03
C ALA A 226 4.83 2.89 1.24
N VAL A 227 3.80 2.02 1.27
CA VAL A 227 2.98 1.76 2.46
C VAL A 227 3.81 1.13 3.59
N SER A 228 4.67 0.16 3.27
CA SER A 228 5.54 -0.48 4.27
C SER A 228 6.50 0.54 4.90
N ALA A 229 7.17 1.36 4.07
CA ALA A 229 8.03 2.44 4.55
C ALA A 229 7.26 3.43 5.45
N LEU A 230 6.04 3.83 5.05
CA LEU A 230 5.21 4.72 5.86
C LEU A 230 4.85 4.10 7.21
N HIS A 231 4.47 2.82 7.23
CA HIS A 231 4.13 2.13 8.46
C HIS A 231 5.34 2.07 9.40
N GLU A 232 6.54 1.80 8.86
CA GLU A 232 7.77 1.82 9.64
C GLU A 232 8.06 3.20 10.23
N ALA A 233 7.83 4.29 9.47
CA ALA A 233 7.94 5.65 10.00
C ALA A 233 6.98 5.87 11.19
N VAL A 234 5.72 5.47 11.04
CA VAL A 234 4.70 5.58 12.10
C VAL A 234 5.07 4.74 13.32
N GLY A 235 5.42 3.47 13.13
CA GLY A 235 5.73 2.54 14.22
C GLY A 235 6.98 2.92 15.01
N ARG A 236 7.96 3.57 14.37
CA ARG A 236 9.17 4.09 15.04
C ARG A 236 9.04 5.52 15.53
N GLY A 237 7.92 6.20 15.27
CA GLY A 237 7.75 7.62 15.56
C GLY A 237 8.71 8.53 14.78
N LEU A 238 9.17 8.09 13.61
CA LEU A 238 10.05 8.86 12.73
C LEU A 238 9.24 9.74 11.78
N PRO A 239 9.69 10.97 11.45
CA PRO A 239 8.97 11.85 10.52
C PRO A 239 8.95 11.31 9.09
N SER A 240 9.97 10.54 8.70
CA SER A 240 10.09 9.98 7.36
C SER A 240 10.87 8.67 7.37
N GLN A 241 10.52 7.75 6.48
CA GLN A 241 11.27 6.52 6.24
C GLN A 241 11.29 6.18 4.75
N ARG A 242 12.43 5.67 4.28
CA ARG A 242 12.59 5.13 2.93
C ARG A 242 12.49 3.60 2.99
N PHE A 243 11.84 3.02 1.97
CA PHE A 243 11.73 1.59 1.81
C PHE A 243 13.11 0.96 1.64
N ASP A 244 13.40 -0.02 2.48
CA ASP A 244 14.60 -0.83 2.44
C ASP A 244 14.19 -2.30 2.27
N ALA A 245 14.54 -2.86 1.10
CA ALA A 245 14.17 -4.22 0.73
C ALA A 245 14.86 -5.27 1.62
N GLU A 246 16.07 -5.00 2.11
CA GLU A 246 16.80 -5.93 2.97
C GLU A 246 16.17 -5.93 4.37
N ALA A 247 15.89 -4.74 4.90
CA ALA A 247 15.21 -4.60 6.19
C ALA A 247 13.78 -5.17 6.19
N GLU A 248 13.04 -5.07 5.08
CA GLU A 248 11.71 -5.67 4.94
C GLU A 248 11.74 -7.20 4.85
N THR A 249 12.74 -7.74 4.14
CA THR A 249 12.95 -9.19 4.06
C THR A 249 13.20 -9.76 5.44
N GLN A 250 14.12 -9.12 6.20
CA GLN A 250 14.42 -9.52 7.57
C GLN A 250 13.17 -9.46 8.47
N ARG A 251 12.39 -8.37 8.40
CA ARG A 251 11.13 -8.24 9.17
C ARG A 251 10.11 -9.32 8.86
N SER A 252 9.95 -9.65 7.58
CA SER A 252 9.04 -10.71 7.15
C SER A 252 9.50 -12.07 7.70
N GLU A 253 10.81 -12.32 7.68
CA GLU A 253 11.39 -13.51 8.28
C GLU A 253 11.22 -13.56 9.80
N ASP A 254 11.39 -12.44 10.50
CA ASP A 254 11.23 -12.32 11.94
C ASP A 254 9.76 -12.57 12.35
N PHE A 255 8.81 -12.01 11.60
CA PHE A 255 7.38 -12.23 11.81
C PHE A 255 6.98 -13.70 11.61
N LEU A 256 7.47 -14.32 10.53
CA LEU A 256 7.27 -15.75 10.29
C LEU A 256 7.86 -16.57 11.44
N LEU A 257 9.07 -16.23 11.88
CA LEU A 257 9.71 -16.91 13.00
C LEU A 257 8.90 -16.79 14.30
N MET A 258 8.25 -15.66 14.56
CA MET A 258 7.36 -15.51 15.73
C MET A 258 6.07 -16.32 15.60
N THR A 259 5.54 -16.43 14.39
CA THR A 259 4.39 -17.30 14.11
C THR A 259 4.74 -18.76 14.33
N ASP A 260 5.90 -19.19 13.83
CA ASP A 260 6.44 -20.53 14.01
C ASP A 260 6.76 -20.83 15.48
N LEU A 261 7.29 -19.86 16.23
CA LEU A 261 7.56 -20.01 17.66
C LEU A 261 6.26 -20.19 18.46
N LYS A 262 5.23 -19.41 18.13
CA LYS A 262 3.90 -19.54 18.74
C LYS A 262 3.30 -20.93 18.49
N MET A 263 3.47 -21.46 17.28
CA MET A 263 3.02 -22.82 16.94
C MET A 263 3.84 -23.87 17.69
N ALA A 264 5.17 -23.74 17.71
CA ALA A 264 6.08 -24.63 18.43
C ALA A 264 5.77 -24.71 19.94
N LEU A 265 5.43 -23.57 20.56
CA LEU A 265 5.00 -23.52 21.97
C LEU A 265 3.65 -24.20 22.20
N ARG A 266 2.67 -24.01 21.30
CA ARG A 266 1.33 -24.61 21.42
C ARG A 266 1.34 -26.12 21.21
N GLU A 267 2.05 -26.59 20.20
CA GLU A 267 2.11 -28.00 19.82
C GLU A 267 3.24 -28.76 20.53
N ASN A 268 4.13 -28.03 21.22
CA ASN A 268 5.25 -28.59 21.97
C ASN A 268 6.24 -29.33 21.07
N ILE A 269 6.51 -28.76 19.89
CA ILE A 269 7.35 -29.34 18.83
C ILE A 269 8.62 -28.51 18.63
N GLY A 270 9.75 -29.18 18.37
CA GLY A 270 11.02 -28.54 18.03
C GLY A 270 11.75 -27.83 19.18
N LEU A 271 11.06 -27.31 20.20
CA LEU A 271 11.67 -26.70 21.38
C LEU A 271 12.15 -27.76 22.37
N TYR A 272 13.39 -27.62 22.84
CA TYR A 272 13.98 -28.52 23.82
C TYR A 272 14.98 -27.80 24.73
N MET A 273 15.34 -28.45 25.84
CA MET A 273 16.26 -27.89 26.83
C MET A 273 17.57 -28.66 26.83
N VAL A 274 18.68 -27.93 26.75
CA VAL A 274 20.03 -28.46 27.04
C VAL A 274 20.51 -27.92 28.39
N TYR A 275 21.44 -28.64 29.02
CA TYR A 275 21.89 -28.32 30.37
C TYR A 275 23.40 -28.22 30.43
N GLN A 276 23.91 -27.04 30.82
CA GLN A 276 25.33 -26.80 30.97
C GLN A 276 25.74 -26.86 32.45
N PRO A 277 26.71 -27.69 32.85
CA PRO A 277 27.14 -27.78 34.24
C PRO A 277 27.92 -26.54 34.68
N LYS A 278 27.60 -26.03 35.88
CA LYS A 278 28.39 -25.01 36.58
C LYS A 278 29.38 -25.71 37.50
N ILE A 279 30.68 -25.49 37.29
CA ILE A 279 31.75 -26.12 38.06
C ILE A 279 32.30 -25.14 39.08
N CYS A 280 32.41 -25.56 40.34
CA CYS A 280 33.08 -24.77 41.37
C CYS A 280 34.59 -24.83 41.17
N LEU A 281 35.24 -23.68 40.96
CA LEU A 281 36.68 -23.60 40.69
C LEU A 281 37.54 -24.10 41.87
N GLN A 282 37.08 -23.90 43.11
CA GLN A 282 37.83 -24.31 44.30
C GLN A 282 37.78 -25.83 44.54
N SER A 283 36.65 -26.47 44.19
CA SER A 283 36.43 -27.91 44.47
C SER A 283 36.52 -28.81 43.24
N GLY A 284 36.48 -28.24 42.03
CA GLY A 284 36.40 -28.97 40.77
C GLY A 284 35.09 -29.74 40.55
N LYS A 285 34.12 -29.63 41.47
CA LYS A 285 32.86 -30.39 41.43
C LYS A 285 31.75 -29.57 40.77
N PRO A 286 30.78 -30.22 40.08
CA PRO A 286 29.59 -29.53 39.60
C PRO A 286 28.74 -29.09 40.79
N VAL A 287 28.33 -27.82 40.76
CA VAL A 287 27.55 -27.16 41.82
C VAL A 287 26.20 -26.63 41.32
N GLY A 288 25.94 -26.70 40.01
CA GLY A 288 24.63 -26.38 39.44
C GLY A 288 24.54 -26.82 37.98
N LEU A 289 23.35 -26.64 37.41
CA LEU A 289 23.10 -26.76 35.97
C LEU A 289 22.49 -25.46 35.47
N GLU A 290 22.81 -25.06 34.26
CA GLU A 290 22.13 -23.99 33.55
C GLU A 290 21.21 -24.58 32.50
N ALA A 291 19.93 -24.25 32.57
CA ALA A 291 18.95 -24.66 31.58
C ALA A 291 18.99 -23.66 30.43
N LEU A 292 19.27 -24.16 29.22
CA LEU A 292 19.37 -23.35 28.01
C LEU A 292 18.36 -23.89 27.00
N ILE A 293 17.47 -23.02 26.51
CA ILE A 293 16.50 -23.43 25.50
C ILE A 293 17.20 -23.57 24.14
N ARG A 294 16.70 -24.47 23.32
CA ARG A 294 17.11 -24.73 21.95
C ARG A 294 15.88 -24.96 21.09
N TRP A 295 15.98 -24.61 19.81
CA TRP A 295 14.86 -24.76 18.89
C TRP A 295 15.32 -25.41 17.60
N GLN A 296 14.90 -26.65 17.38
CA GLN A 296 15.01 -27.32 16.10
C GLN A 296 13.86 -26.88 15.19
N HIS A 297 14.12 -25.89 14.35
CA HIS A 297 13.16 -25.39 13.37
C HIS A 297 13.00 -26.36 12.18
N PRO A 298 11.77 -26.64 11.70
CA PRO A 298 11.55 -27.56 10.59
C PRO A 298 12.30 -27.17 9.31
N SER A 299 12.34 -25.87 8.99
CA SER A 299 12.96 -25.34 7.76
C SER A 299 14.32 -24.67 7.98
N ARG A 300 14.59 -24.14 9.18
CA ARG A 300 15.80 -23.33 9.48
C ARG A 300 16.86 -24.10 10.27
N GLY A 301 16.58 -25.35 10.66
CA GLY A 301 17.49 -26.16 11.44
C GLY A 301 17.60 -25.69 12.89
N GLU A 302 18.76 -25.90 13.50
CA GLU A 302 19.01 -25.56 14.91
C GLU A 302 19.16 -24.04 15.08
N LEU A 303 18.22 -23.43 15.80
CA LEU A 303 18.21 -22.01 16.11
C LEU A 303 18.69 -21.74 17.53
N SER A 304 19.66 -20.83 17.64
CA SER A 304 20.11 -20.34 18.94
C SER A 304 19.08 -19.40 19.57
N PRO A 305 19.02 -19.30 20.90
CA PRO A 305 18.08 -18.40 21.56
C PRO A 305 18.27 -16.91 21.21
N ALA A 306 19.48 -16.50 20.82
CA ALA A 306 19.72 -15.13 20.36
C ALA A 306 18.95 -14.79 19.08
N ALA A 307 18.51 -15.80 18.31
CA ALA A 307 17.74 -15.59 17.08
C ALA A 307 16.25 -15.34 17.33
N PHE A 308 15.69 -15.77 18.47
CA PHE A 308 14.24 -15.71 18.71
C PHE A 308 13.82 -15.08 20.04
N ILE A 309 14.69 -15.02 21.05
CA ILE A 309 14.38 -14.35 22.33
C ILE A 309 14.15 -12.84 22.12
N PRO A 310 15.03 -12.08 21.42
CA PRO A 310 14.82 -10.64 21.24
C PRO A 310 13.53 -10.30 20.49
N LEU A 311 13.09 -11.19 19.60
CA LEU A 311 11.84 -11.06 18.88
C LEU A 311 10.64 -11.39 19.77
N ALA A 312 10.75 -12.44 20.59
CA ALA A 312 9.72 -12.81 21.56
C ALA A 312 9.48 -11.70 22.59
N GLU A 313 10.54 -10.98 23.00
CA GLU A 313 10.48 -9.83 23.94
C GLU A 313 9.58 -8.69 23.45
N GLN A 314 9.46 -8.51 22.13
CA GLN A 314 8.61 -7.49 21.52
C GLN A 314 7.14 -7.91 21.42
N THR A 315 6.79 -9.09 21.94
CA THR A 315 5.45 -9.70 21.81
C THR A 315 5.01 -10.31 23.14
N ASP A 316 3.73 -10.70 23.22
CA ASP A 316 3.22 -11.43 24.38
C ASP A 316 3.76 -12.87 24.50
N LEU A 317 4.49 -13.36 23.48
CA LEU A 317 5.04 -14.72 23.45
C LEU A 317 6.11 -14.94 24.52
N LEU A 318 6.81 -13.90 24.96
CA LEU A 318 7.83 -14.02 26.00
C LEU A 318 7.27 -14.64 27.27
N SER A 319 6.07 -14.24 27.69
CA SER A 319 5.41 -14.76 28.89
C SER A 319 5.09 -16.26 28.77
N VAL A 320 4.58 -16.68 27.61
CA VAL A 320 4.24 -18.07 27.29
C VAL A 320 5.52 -18.93 27.23
N LEU A 321 6.56 -18.42 26.57
CA LEU A 321 7.87 -19.05 26.47
C LEU A 321 8.50 -19.24 27.87
N THR A 322 8.40 -18.22 28.72
CA THR A 322 8.91 -18.25 30.10
C THR A 322 8.24 -19.33 30.92
N ALA A 323 6.90 -19.39 30.90
CA ALA A 323 6.15 -20.43 31.60
C ALA A 323 6.54 -21.83 31.11
N TRP A 324 6.64 -22.01 29.79
CA TRP A 324 7.06 -23.27 29.19
C TRP A 324 8.46 -23.70 29.66
N ILE A 325 9.44 -22.77 29.70
CA ILE A 325 10.81 -23.06 30.17
C ILE A 325 10.80 -23.49 31.64
N ILE A 326 10.06 -22.79 32.50
CA ILE A 326 9.96 -23.09 33.93
C ILE A 326 9.35 -24.48 34.13
N ASP A 327 8.23 -24.78 33.46
CA ASP A 327 7.56 -26.08 33.57
C ASP A 327 8.50 -27.23 33.17
N ARG A 328 9.24 -27.07 32.07
CA ARG A 328 10.23 -28.06 31.63
C ARG A 328 11.42 -28.21 32.58
N ALA A 329 11.90 -27.12 33.15
CA ALA A 329 12.99 -27.14 34.13
C ALA A 329 12.56 -27.85 35.43
N VAL A 330 11.35 -27.54 35.93
CA VAL A 330 10.78 -28.18 37.13
C VAL A 330 10.51 -29.67 36.88
N GLU A 331 9.94 -30.03 35.73
CA GLU A 331 9.74 -31.42 35.32
C GLU A 331 11.07 -32.19 35.33
N ARG A 332 12.14 -31.60 34.77
CA ARG A 332 13.47 -32.21 34.73
C ARG A 332 14.07 -32.38 36.13
N LEU A 333 13.98 -31.36 36.97
CA LEU A 333 14.43 -31.40 38.36
C LEU A 333 13.74 -32.52 39.15
N SER A 334 12.43 -32.67 38.97
CA SER A 334 11.64 -33.73 39.62
C SER A 334 12.12 -35.12 39.19
N ARG A 335 12.36 -35.34 37.88
CA ARG A 335 12.89 -36.61 37.36
C ARG A 335 14.30 -36.92 37.87
N LEU A 336 15.19 -35.91 37.92
CA LEU A 336 16.56 -36.08 38.43
C LEU A 336 16.58 -36.43 39.93
N ARG A 337 15.63 -35.90 40.70
CA ARG A 337 15.48 -36.21 42.13
C ARG A 337 14.98 -37.63 42.39
N ASN A 338 14.17 -38.18 41.47
CA ASN A 338 13.55 -39.51 41.61
C ASN A 338 14.40 -40.66 41.05
N ASN A 339 15.43 -40.37 40.24
CA ASN A 339 16.46 -41.34 39.89
C ASN A 339 17.60 -41.26 40.91
N CYS A 340 18.28 -42.36 41.22
CA CYS A 340 19.33 -42.49 42.27
C CYS A 340 20.58 -41.59 42.13
N ILE A 341 20.53 -40.58 41.27
CA ILE A 341 21.51 -39.53 41.07
C ILE A 341 21.25 -38.45 42.14
N ARG A 342 21.87 -38.62 43.31
CA ARG A 342 21.72 -37.77 44.52
C ARG A 342 22.34 -36.36 44.38
N TRP A 343 22.17 -35.72 43.23
CA TRP A 343 22.74 -34.42 42.91
C TRP A 343 21.68 -33.35 43.12
N ARG A 344 21.70 -32.69 44.28
CA ARG A 344 20.91 -31.48 44.56
C ARG A 344 21.55 -30.29 43.85
N LEU A 345 21.57 -30.31 42.52
CA LEU A 345 22.13 -29.23 41.73
C LEU A 345 21.02 -28.21 41.43
N PRO A 346 21.13 -26.94 41.88
CA PRO A 346 20.23 -25.88 41.45
C PRO A 346 20.29 -25.75 39.93
N VAL A 347 19.12 -25.57 39.31
CA VAL A 347 19.00 -25.24 37.89
C VAL A 347 18.73 -23.75 37.78
N CYS A 348 19.64 -23.01 37.15
CA CYS A 348 19.44 -21.60 36.82
C CYS A 348 18.92 -21.48 35.39
N CYS A 349 17.90 -20.66 35.16
CA CYS A 349 17.47 -20.26 33.83
C CYS A 349 18.08 -18.88 33.53
N HIS A 350 19.31 -18.84 33.01
CA HIS A 350 20.00 -17.56 32.80
C HIS A 350 19.43 -16.76 31.63
N GLN A 351 18.76 -17.41 30.67
CA GLN A 351 18.02 -16.75 29.61
C GLN A 351 16.76 -16.01 30.09
N LEU A 352 16.42 -16.13 31.38
CA LEU A 352 15.41 -15.33 32.06
C LEU A 352 16.02 -14.28 33.02
N ALA A 353 17.31 -14.40 33.35
CA ALA A 353 17.98 -13.52 34.32
C ALA A 353 18.39 -12.15 33.72
N LEU A 354 18.12 -11.91 32.44
CA LEU A 354 18.16 -10.58 31.81
C LEU A 354 16.81 -9.84 31.91
N ILE A 355 15.79 -10.46 32.53
CA ILE A 355 14.38 -10.01 32.48
C ILE A 355 13.79 -9.82 33.90
N THR A 356 14.63 -9.69 34.92
CA THR A 356 14.21 -9.16 36.24
C THR A 356 15.16 -8.10 36.74
#